data_AF-A0A1Q9NAG5-F1
#
_entry.id   AF-A0A1Q9NAG5-F1
#
_cell.length_a   1.000
_cell.length_b   1.000
_cell.length_c   1.000
_cell.angle_alpha   90.00
_cell.angle_beta   90.00
_cell.angle_gamma   90.00
#
_symmetry.space_group_name_H-M   'P 1'
#
loop_
_entity.id
_entity.type
_entity.pdbx_description
1 polymer ?
#
loop_
_entity_poly.entity_id
_entity_poly.type
_entity_poly.pdbx_seq_one_letter_code
_entity_poly.pdbx_strand_id
1 'polypeptide(L)'
;MVNNMARNLVAENWRLEKSRYHLLGNHCKTCDIYYFPISRICNGCNSNELETHVYSGKGKLIEWTKIMEPARGFEMFAPIYSPLPREKANY
;
A
#
# COMPACT_ATOMS: atom_id res chain seq x y z
N MET A 1 14.30 27.48 -10.40
CA MET A 1 15.19 26.29 -10.28
C MET A 1 14.41 25.20 -9.55
N VAL A 2 13.63 24.39 -10.28
CA VAL A 2 13.00 23.20 -9.68
C VAL A 2 14.08 22.13 -9.69
N ASN A 3 14.73 21.94 -8.54
CA ASN A 3 15.76 20.94 -8.37
C ASN A 3 15.07 19.57 -8.44
N ASN A 4 15.01 19.01 -9.64
CA ASN A 4 14.45 17.70 -9.91
C ASN A 4 15.46 16.68 -9.40
N MET A 5 15.45 16.45 -8.08
CA MET A 5 16.08 15.27 -7.51
C MET A 5 15.35 14.07 -8.11
N ALA A 6 15.95 13.47 -9.15
CA ALA A 6 15.57 12.16 -9.61
C ALA A 6 15.66 11.22 -8.40
N ARG A 7 14.51 10.94 -7.76
CA ARG A 7 14.43 9.99 -6.65
C ARG A 7 15.04 8.69 -7.17
N ASN A 8 16.12 8.25 -6.54
CA ASN A 8 16.77 7.01 -6.91
C ASN A 8 15.95 5.85 -6.33
N LEU A 9 14.95 5.41 -7.10
CA LEU A 9 13.90 4.47 -6.66
C LEU A 9 14.39 3.01 -6.61
N VAL A 10 15.61 2.71 -7.07
CA VAL A 10 16.12 1.34 -7.15
C VAL A 10 16.13 0.66 -5.77
N ALA A 11 16.74 1.30 -4.77
CA ALA A 11 16.84 0.75 -3.42
C ALA A 11 15.49 0.74 -2.67
N GLU A 12 14.55 1.61 -3.03
CA GLU A 12 13.20 1.62 -2.47
C GLU A 12 12.35 0.48 -3.05
N ASN A 13 12.38 0.31 -4.37
CA ASN A 13 11.67 -0.74 -5.07
C ASN A 13 12.16 -2.12 -4.65
N TRP A 14 13.48 -2.31 -4.50
CA TRP A 14 14.04 -3.57 -4.01
C TRP A 14 13.54 -3.93 -2.60
N ARG A 15 13.45 -2.96 -1.69
CA ARG A 15 12.93 -3.19 -0.33
C ARG A 15 11.43 -3.50 -0.30
N LEU A 16 10.66 -2.94 -1.22
CA LEU A 16 9.20 -3.10 -1.31
C LEU A 16 8.76 -4.20 -2.28
N GLU A 17 9.70 -4.88 -2.94
CA GLU A 17 9.44 -5.88 -3.96
C GLU A 17 8.47 -6.96 -3.48
N LYS A 18 8.76 -7.55 -2.31
CA LYS A 18 7.96 -8.64 -1.74
C LYS A 18 6.55 -8.20 -1.38
N SER A 19 6.37 -7.01 -0.80
CA SER A 19 5.05 -6.52 -0.40
C SER A 19 4.19 -6.14 -1.61
N ARG A 20 4.81 -5.53 -2.65
CA ARG A 20 4.11 -5.13 -3.87
C ARG A 20 3.71 -6.30 -4.76
N TYR A 21 4.58 -7.30 -4.93
CA TYR A 21 4.33 -8.42 -5.84
C TYR A 21 3.58 -9.60 -5.21
N HIS A 22 3.79 -9.87 -3.91
CA HIS A 22 3.16 -11.01 -3.24
C HIS A 22 2.05 -10.60 -2.27
N LEU A 23 1.67 -9.32 -2.23
CA LEU A 23 0.74 -8.79 -1.23
C LEU A 23 1.13 -9.25 0.19
N LEU A 24 2.43 -9.15 0.49
CA LEU A 24 2.98 -9.54 1.78
C LEU A 24 2.77 -8.40 2.78
N GLY A 25 2.04 -8.67 3.85
CA GLY A 25 1.89 -7.79 5.00
C GLY A 25 2.26 -8.50 6.30
N ASN A 26 1.74 -8.02 7.42
CA ASN A 26 1.96 -8.62 8.72
C ASN A 26 0.66 -8.78 9.53
N HIS A 27 0.70 -9.67 10.51
CA HIS A 27 -0.35 -9.91 11.48
C HIS A 27 0.25 -9.88 12.88
N CYS A 28 -0.42 -9.22 13.82
CA CYS A 28 0.01 -9.14 15.20
C CYS A 28 -0.59 -10.27 16.02
N LYS A 29 0.27 -11.10 16.65
CA LYS A 29 -0.18 -12.23 17.49
C LYS A 29 -0.93 -11.83 18.75
N THR A 30 -0.71 -10.62 19.24
CA THR A 30 -1.23 -10.20 20.56
C THR A 30 -2.58 -9.51 20.47
N CYS A 31 -2.89 -8.83 19.37
CA CYS A 31 -4.15 -8.09 19.21
C CYS A 31 -4.91 -8.43 17.93
N ASP A 32 -4.45 -9.43 17.17
CA ASP A 32 -5.07 -9.91 15.93
C ASP A 32 -5.33 -8.85 14.85
N ILE A 33 -4.52 -7.78 14.84
CA ILE A 33 -4.60 -6.74 13.81
C ILE A 33 -3.71 -7.12 12.64
N TYR A 34 -4.26 -7.01 11.43
CA TYR A 34 -3.55 -7.18 10.17
C TYR A 34 -3.08 -5.83 9.65
N TYR A 35 -1.88 -5.75 9.06
CA TYR A 35 -1.42 -4.55 8.37
C TYR A 35 -0.88 -4.82 6.98
N PHE A 36 -1.27 -3.92 6.08
CA PHE A 36 -0.70 -3.77 4.76
C PHE A 36 -0.48 -2.27 4.49
N PRO A 37 0.76 -1.82 4.19
CA PRO A 37 2.00 -2.58 4.03
C PRO A 37 2.61 -3.09 5.35
N ILE A 38 3.69 -3.88 5.27
CA ILE A 38 4.41 -4.41 6.44
C ILE A 38 4.82 -3.27 7.39
N SER A 39 4.31 -3.32 8.62
CA SER A 39 4.73 -2.45 9.71
C SER A 39 5.83 -3.10 10.55
N ARG A 40 6.64 -2.28 11.24
CA ARG A 40 7.62 -2.76 12.22
C ARG A 40 7.06 -2.84 13.64
N ILE A 41 6.01 -2.06 13.92
CA ILE A 41 5.42 -1.89 15.24
C ILE A 41 3.91 -1.96 15.10
N CYS A 42 3.24 -2.66 16.01
CA CYS A 42 1.79 -2.71 16.05
C CYS A 42 1.22 -1.42 16.65
N ASN A 43 0.34 -0.72 15.94
CA ASN A 43 -0.30 0.52 16.42
C ASN A 43 -1.39 0.28 17.49
N GLY A 44 -1.86 -0.96 17.63
CA GLY A 44 -2.88 -1.32 18.63
C GLY A 44 -2.29 -1.63 20.00
N CYS A 45 -1.21 -2.40 20.05
CA CYS A 45 -0.64 -2.92 21.30
C CYS A 45 0.85 -2.55 21.53
N ASN A 46 1.48 -1.82 20.60
CA ASN A 46 2.91 -1.50 20.61
C ASN A 46 3.85 -2.71 20.72
N SER A 47 3.36 -3.92 20.42
CA SER A 47 4.18 -5.11 20.35
C SER A 47 4.98 -5.16 19.04
N ASN A 48 6.14 -5.79 19.12
CA ASN A 48 6.98 -6.14 17.96
C ASN A 48 6.77 -7.59 17.51
N GLU A 49 5.85 -8.33 18.13
CA GLU A 49 5.48 -9.70 17.75
C GLU A 49 4.52 -9.68 16.56
N LEU A 50 5.09 -9.47 15.38
CA LEU A 50 4.42 -9.42 14.09
C LEU A 50 4.90 -10.58 13.22
N GLU A 51 3.98 -11.39 12.71
CA GLU A 51 4.26 -12.43 11.73
C GLU A 51 3.96 -11.98 10.32
N THR A 52 4.67 -12.53 9.34
CA THR A 52 4.40 -12.26 7.93
C THR A 52 3.13 -12.97 7.49
N HIS A 53 2.21 -12.22 6.87
CA HIS A 53 0.95 -12.74 6.34
C HIS A 53 0.84 -12.43 4.84
N VAL A 54 0.43 -13.42 4.04
CA VAL A 54 0.21 -13.27 2.60
C VAL A 54 -1.29 -13.10 2.36
N TYR A 55 -1.70 -11.94 1.84
CA TYR A 55 -3.10 -11.69 1.53
C TYR A 55 -3.52 -12.40 0.24
N SER A 56 -4.77 -12.83 0.17
CA SER A 56 -5.33 -13.53 -1.00
C SER A 56 -5.51 -12.65 -2.25
N GLY A 57 -5.36 -11.32 -2.12
CA GLY A 57 -5.58 -10.35 -3.19
C GLY A 57 -7.04 -10.17 -3.62
N LYS A 58 -7.99 -10.84 -2.94
CA LYS A 58 -9.42 -10.69 -3.18
C LYS A 58 -9.99 -9.65 -2.22
N GLY A 59 -10.78 -8.73 -2.74
CA GLY A 59 -11.48 -7.70 -1.97
C GLY A 59 -12.74 -7.24 -2.68
N LYS A 60 -13.56 -6.43 -1.99
CA LYS A 60 -14.75 -5.79 -2.57
C LYS A 60 -14.48 -4.30 -2.74
N LEU A 61 -14.92 -3.74 -3.86
CA LEU A 61 -14.86 -2.30 -4.08
C LEU A 61 -15.91 -1.62 -3.20
N ILE A 62 -15.46 -0.70 -2.35
CA ILE A 62 -16.35 0.04 -1.43
C ILE A 62 -16.67 1.42 -2.02
N GLU A 63 -15.65 2.19 -2.35
CA GLU A 63 -15.76 3.56 -2.87
C GLU A 63 -14.70 3.79 -3.96
N TRP A 64 -15.06 4.56 -4.99
CA TRP A 64 -14.17 4.87 -6.12
C TRP A 64 -14.46 6.27 -6.69
N THR A 65 -13.49 6.82 -7.43
CA THR A 65 -13.61 8.10 -8.13
C THR A 65 -13.12 8.00 -9.58
N LYS A 66 -13.60 8.92 -10.43
CA LYS A 66 -13.21 9.04 -11.84
C LYS A 66 -12.27 10.23 -12.01
N ILE A 67 -11.05 9.97 -12.45
CA ILE A 67 -10.04 11.00 -12.73
C ILE A 67 -10.01 11.23 -14.24
N MET A 68 -10.44 12.43 -14.66
CA MET A 68 -10.46 12.85 -16.06
C MET A 68 -9.12 13.40 -16.52
N GLU A 69 -8.41 14.09 -15.63
CA GLU A 69 -7.13 14.76 -15.91
C GLU A 69 -6.04 14.15 -15.01
N PRO A 70 -5.38 13.07 -15.44
CA PRO A 70 -4.34 12.42 -14.65
C PRO A 70 -3.02 13.19 -14.69
N ALA A 71 -2.10 12.85 -13.77
CA ALA A 71 -0.77 13.44 -13.74
C ALA A 71 0.04 13.15 -15.01
N ARG A 72 1.06 13.97 -15.27
CA ARG A 72 1.93 13.83 -16.43
C ARG A 72 2.57 12.44 -16.49
N GLY A 73 2.49 11.78 -17.64
CA GLY A 73 2.94 10.40 -17.86
C GLY A 73 1.84 9.34 -17.70
N PHE A 74 0.63 9.72 -17.27
CA PHE A 74 -0.53 8.84 -17.15
C PHE A 74 -1.70 9.23 -18.06
N GLU A 75 -1.49 10.14 -19.02
CA GLU A 75 -2.52 10.68 -19.90
C GLU A 75 -3.20 9.60 -20.74
N MET A 76 -2.45 8.59 -21.17
CA MET A 76 -2.96 7.46 -21.96
C MET A 76 -3.95 6.56 -21.20
N PHE A 77 -3.99 6.67 -19.87
CA PHE A 77 -4.91 5.91 -19.03
C PHE A 77 -6.18 6.68 -18.67
N ALA A 78 -6.34 7.92 -19.17
CA ALA A 78 -7.54 8.69 -18.94
C ALA A 78 -8.74 8.06 -19.70
N PRO A 79 -9.91 7.89 -19.05
CA PRO A 79 -10.20 8.17 -17.63
C PRO A 79 -9.73 7.07 -16.67
N ILE A 80 -9.09 7.45 -15.56
CA ILE A 80 -8.64 6.50 -14.52
C ILE A 80 -9.74 6.33 -13.46
N TYR A 81 -10.08 5.08 -13.15
CA TYR A 81 -10.98 4.73 -12.05
C TYR A 81 -10.15 4.30 -10.84
N SER A 82 -10.04 5.18 -9.84
CA SER A 82 -9.25 4.91 -8.64
C SER A 82 -10.16 4.57 -7.46
N PRO A 83 -9.96 3.42 -6.76
CA PRO A 83 -10.57 3.22 -5.45
C PRO A 83 -10.04 4.28 -4.47
N LEU A 84 -10.89 4.78 -3.58
CA LEU A 84 -10.45 5.73 -2.56
C LEU A 84 -9.61 4.99 -1.51
N PRO A 85 -8.42 5.51 -1.13
CA PRO A 85 -7.69 4.97 0.00
C PRO A 85 -8.50 5.26 1.27
N ARG A 86 -9.15 4.25 1.84
CA ARG A 86 -9.66 4.39 3.20
C ARG A 86 -8.47 4.49 4.15
N GLU A 87 -8.48 5.52 4.99
CA GLU A 87 -7.50 5.72 6.06
C GLU A 87 -7.53 4.57 7.10
N LYS A 88 -8.60 3.76 7.10
CA LYS A 88 -8.74 2.53 7.88
C LYS A 88 -9.50 1.47 7.08
N ALA A 89 -8.82 0.79 6.16
CA ALA A 89 -9.30 -0.49 5.68
C ALA A 89 -9.04 -1.51 6.79
N ASN A 90 -10.09 -1.89 7.52
CA ASN A 90 -10.06 -3.07 8.37
C ASN A 90 -9.98 -4.29 7.43
N TYR A 91 -8.75 -4.78 7.21
CA TYR A 91 -8.48 -6.08 6.61
C TYR A 91 -8.54 -7.16 7.68
#